data_AF-A0A2E6KDM1-F1
#
_entry.id   AF-A0A2E6KDM1-F1
#
_cell.length_a   1.000
_cell.length_b   1.000
_cell.length_c   1.000
_cell.angle_alpha   90.00
_cell.angle_beta   90.00
_cell.angle_gamma   90.00
#
_symmetry.space_group_name_H-M   'P 1'
#
loop_
_entity.id
_entity.type
_entity.pdbx_description
1 polymer ?
#
loop_
_entity_poly.entity_id
_entity_poly.type
_entity_poly.pdbx_seq_one_letter_code
_entity_poly.pdbx_strand_id
1 'polypeptide(L)'
;MVTFNEIIEIIVVSMRDAFLAVTVFVAAMVLLFSWLQYITAGRFVDTIRSNTRWQPIIGALMGITPGCGGAIVMMPMYARGYVTYGTVIATLISTLGDAAFVLIGAAVTESSFILPVIAVHLISLFVGVFWGYLVDMLKITPRNPLGKFSPNFRDELELEVLIDGKKQISREVFEDLGREEENGWRYILLHKGYTIWWIITTLGLIFAIMLLFWSAQDANFVLEIDYNPLTLHGFITWIGLIGTSLSIILYISQRNWIGDDTEASIGDKLYSMRETLIHSASETAFVTFWVMSAYLIFEFSMLFSDLDQTELASYGDGVIAVIIASLIGLIPGCGPQIIAITAYTKDIISFPALVANAISQDGDALFPLLARHRVASLWATIHTTIPALIVGVGLMLFDVSF
;
A
#
# COMPACT_ATOMS: atom_id res chain seq x y z
N MET A 1 -10.24 -8.13 29.72
CA MET A 1 -11.43 -8.70 29.03
C MET A 1 -11.84 -7.69 27.99
N VAL A 2 -11.91 -8.08 26.72
CA VAL A 2 -12.29 -7.19 25.62
C VAL A 2 -13.73 -6.69 25.83
N THR A 3 -13.93 -5.38 25.74
CA THR A 3 -15.26 -4.77 25.89
C THR A 3 -15.99 -4.66 24.54
N PHE A 4 -17.32 -4.62 24.55
CA PHE A 4 -18.11 -4.42 23.33
C PHE A 4 -17.81 -3.08 22.64
N ASN A 5 -17.47 -2.06 23.43
CA ASN A 5 -17.12 -0.74 22.91
C ASN A 5 -15.80 -0.78 22.13
N GLU A 6 -14.78 -1.49 22.63
CA GLU A 6 -13.50 -1.69 21.93
C GLU A 6 -13.70 -2.38 20.57
N ILE A 7 -14.58 -3.38 20.51
CA ILE A 7 -14.90 -4.08 19.26
C ILE A 7 -15.54 -3.12 18.24
N ILE A 8 -16.49 -2.29 18.67
CA ILE A 8 -17.13 -1.30 17.79
C ILE A 8 -16.11 -0.27 17.32
N GLU A 9 -15.27 0.22 18.22
CA GLU A 9 -14.23 1.19 17.92
C GLU A 9 -13.27 0.68 16.84
N ILE A 10 -12.76 -0.54 16.98
CA ILE A 10 -11.91 -1.19 15.97
C ILE A 10 -12.61 -1.25 14.61
N ILE A 11 -13.89 -1.63 14.59
CA ILE A 11 -14.65 -1.71 13.33
C ILE A 11 -14.80 -0.33 12.69
N VAL A 12 -15.16 0.69 13.48
CA VAL A 12 -15.37 2.06 12.99
C VAL A 12 -14.08 2.67 12.46
N VAL A 13 -12.98 2.54 13.21
CA VAL A 13 -11.64 3.02 12.80
C VAL A 13 -11.18 2.30 11.54
N SER A 14 -11.25 0.96 11.53
CA SER A 14 -10.85 0.16 10.36
C SER A 14 -11.65 0.54 9.11
N MET A 15 -12.97 0.74 9.23
CA MET A 15 -13.81 1.17 8.11
C MET A 15 -13.46 2.59 7.65
N ARG A 16 -13.26 3.52 8.58
CA ARG A 16 -12.93 4.92 8.27
C ARG A 16 -11.58 5.02 7.56
N ASP A 17 -10.57 4.37 8.11
CA ASP A 17 -9.19 4.50 7.65
C ASP A 17 -8.98 3.71 6.36
N ALA A 18 -9.63 2.55 6.18
CA ALA A 18 -9.61 1.83 4.89
C ALA A 18 -10.12 2.72 3.75
N PHE A 19 -11.11 3.59 4.02
CA PHE A 19 -11.59 4.53 3.03
C PHE A 19 -10.64 5.73 2.84
N LEU A 20 -10.35 6.46 3.93
CA LEU A 20 -9.68 7.75 3.88
C LEU A 20 -8.17 7.64 3.68
N ALA A 21 -7.51 6.67 4.29
CA ALA A 21 -6.07 6.50 4.18
C ALA A 21 -5.66 5.75 2.90
N VAL A 22 -6.52 4.85 2.40
CA VAL A 22 -6.16 3.97 1.26
C VAL A 22 -7.07 4.17 0.05
N THR A 23 -8.38 3.94 0.20
CA THR A 23 -9.31 3.82 -0.93
C THR A 23 -9.36 5.08 -1.79
N VAL A 24 -9.42 6.27 -1.18
CA VAL A 24 -9.53 7.54 -1.93
C VAL A 24 -8.29 7.81 -2.79
N PHE A 25 -7.09 7.45 -2.32
CA PHE A 25 -5.85 7.60 -3.10
C PHE A 25 -5.74 6.55 -4.21
N VAL A 26 -6.11 5.30 -3.91
CA VAL A 26 -6.20 4.24 -4.94
C VAL A 26 -7.20 4.66 -6.03
N ALA A 27 -8.39 5.15 -5.64
CA ALA A 27 -9.42 5.61 -6.56
C ALA A 27 -8.92 6.75 -7.45
N ALA A 28 -8.29 7.76 -6.83
CA ALA A 28 -7.72 8.89 -7.55
C ALA A 28 -6.67 8.44 -8.57
N MET A 29 -5.80 7.49 -8.20
CA MET A 29 -4.75 7.00 -9.08
C MET A 29 -5.29 6.13 -10.22
N VAL A 30 -6.17 5.18 -9.91
CA VAL A 30 -6.87 4.33 -10.89
C VAL A 30 -7.62 5.21 -11.90
N LEU A 31 -8.32 6.24 -11.44
CA LEU A 31 -9.00 7.20 -12.31
C LEU A 31 -8.02 8.01 -13.15
N LEU A 32 -6.98 8.57 -12.54
CA LEU A 32 -5.95 9.36 -13.22
C LEU A 32 -5.33 8.56 -14.37
N PHE A 33 -4.92 7.31 -14.12
CA PHE A 33 -4.36 6.48 -15.18
C PHE A 33 -5.36 6.11 -16.25
N SER A 34 -6.57 5.73 -15.87
CA SER A 34 -7.57 5.33 -16.84
C SER A 34 -7.97 6.52 -17.74
N TRP A 35 -8.01 7.72 -17.17
CA TRP A 35 -8.20 8.98 -17.90
C TRP A 35 -7.00 9.35 -18.78
N LEU A 36 -5.77 9.24 -18.27
CA LEU A 36 -4.56 9.50 -19.05
C LEU A 36 -4.42 8.50 -20.21
N GLN A 37 -4.72 7.23 -20.00
CA GLN A 37 -4.75 6.21 -21.06
C GLN A 37 -5.80 6.54 -22.11
N TYR A 38 -7.02 6.93 -21.68
CA TYR A 38 -8.10 7.35 -22.57
C TYR A 38 -7.68 8.52 -23.48
N ILE A 39 -7.09 9.58 -22.90
CA ILE A 39 -6.68 10.76 -23.66
C ILE A 39 -5.46 10.49 -24.54
N THR A 40 -4.48 9.73 -24.06
CA THR A 40 -3.21 9.54 -24.77
C THR A 40 -3.22 8.38 -25.77
N ALA A 41 -4.35 7.65 -25.86
CA ALA A 41 -4.49 6.42 -26.63
C ALA A 41 -3.35 5.42 -26.32
N GLY A 42 -3.00 5.30 -25.03
CA GLY A 42 -1.96 4.39 -24.53
C GLY A 42 -0.52 4.93 -24.49
N ARG A 43 -0.18 5.99 -25.26
CA ARG A 43 1.20 6.49 -25.40
C ARG A 43 1.88 6.91 -24.09
N PHE A 44 1.11 7.36 -23.09
CA PHE A 44 1.63 7.72 -21.78
C PHE A 44 2.26 6.52 -21.06
N VAL A 45 1.59 5.37 -21.11
CA VAL A 45 2.06 4.14 -20.48
C VAL A 45 3.33 3.65 -21.15
N ASP A 46 3.40 3.69 -22.47
CA ASP A 46 4.60 3.31 -23.22
C ASP A 46 5.80 4.17 -22.84
N THR A 47 5.59 5.46 -22.60
CA THR A 47 6.64 6.38 -22.16
C THR A 47 7.18 6.00 -20.79
N ILE A 48 6.31 5.77 -19.80
CA ILE A 48 6.73 5.34 -18.46
C ILE A 48 7.47 4.00 -18.54
N ARG A 49 6.91 3.04 -19.28
CA ARG A 49 7.48 1.69 -19.44
C ARG A 49 8.83 1.70 -20.17
N SER A 50 9.06 2.66 -21.07
CA SER A 50 10.33 2.80 -21.79
C SER A 50 11.46 3.38 -20.93
N ASN A 51 11.15 4.11 -19.86
CA ASN A 51 12.14 4.79 -19.03
C ASN A 51 12.29 4.15 -17.64
N THR A 52 12.54 2.84 -17.61
CA THR A 52 12.71 2.05 -16.37
C THR A 52 13.84 2.56 -15.48
N ARG A 53 14.85 3.22 -16.07
CA ARG A 53 16.03 3.70 -15.34
C ARG A 53 15.69 4.68 -14.22
N TRP A 54 14.66 5.51 -14.33
CA TRP A 54 14.34 6.49 -13.29
C TRP A 54 13.28 6.01 -12.29
N GLN A 55 12.62 4.89 -12.58
CA GLN A 55 11.47 4.44 -11.80
C GLN A 55 11.83 4.15 -10.32
N PRO A 56 12.94 3.44 -9.98
CA PRO A 56 13.28 3.22 -8.57
C PRO A 56 13.52 4.50 -7.76
N ILE A 57 14.11 5.54 -8.38
CA ILE A 57 14.32 6.84 -7.72
C ILE A 57 12.97 7.50 -7.44
N ILE A 58 12.08 7.53 -8.42
CA ILE A 58 10.74 8.12 -8.27
C ILE A 58 9.94 7.35 -7.21
N GLY A 59 10.04 6.01 -7.21
CA GLY A 59 9.44 5.16 -6.19
C GLY A 59 9.92 5.49 -4.78
N ALA A 60 11.23 5.56 -4.58
CA ALA A 60 11.82 5.92 -3.28
C ALA A 60 11.40 7.32 -2.80
N LEU A 61 11.37 8.31 -3.70
CA LEU A 61 10.90 9.67 -3.39
C LEU A 61 9.40 9.73 -3.06
N MET A 62 8.59 8.85 -3.64
CA MET A 62 7.19 8.71 -3.26
C MET A 62 7.04 8.01 -1.91
N GLY A 63 7.92 7.06 -1.60
CA GLY A 63 7.96 6.36 -0.32
C GLY A 63 8.36 7.26 0.87
N ILE A 64 9.41 8.08 0.73
CA ILE A 64 9.90 8.95 1.83
C ILE A 64 8.88 10.00 2.29
N THR A 65 7.82 10.25 1.52
CA THR A 65 6.78 11.20 1.89
C THR A 65 6.08 10.71 3.17
N PRO A 66 6.02 11.51 4.27
CA PRO A 66 5.33 11.12 5.49
C PRO A 66 3.89 10.69 5.22
N GLY A 67 3.43 9.68 5.95
CA GLY A 67 2.20 8.94 5.65
C GLY A 67 2.42 7.85 4.61
N CYS A 68 1.36 7.13 4.26
CA CYS A 68 1.41 6.03 3.29
C CYS A 68 0.96 6.42 1.88
N GLY A 69 0.50 7.67 1.67
CA GLY A 69 -0.14 8.11 0.43
C GLY A 69 0.70 7.93 -0.84
N GLY A 70 1.98 8.34 -0.81
CA GLY A 70 2.87 8.19 -1.97
C GLY A 70 3.19 6.73 -2.29
N ALA A 71 3.36 5.89 -1.26
CA ALA A 71 3.61 4.46 -1.43
C ALA A 71 2.36 3.71 -1.94
N ILE A 72 1.17 4.04 -1.43
CA ILE A 72 -0.11 3.47 -1.87
C ILE A 72 -0.34 3.72 -3.36
N VAL A 73 0.06 4.88 -3.86
CA VAL A 73 -0.07 5.26 -5.27
C VAL A 73 0.78 4.37 -6.20
N MET A 74 1.95 3.89 -5.75
CA MET A 74 2.84 3.05 -6.55
C MET A 74 2.33 1.61 -6.75
N MET A 75 1.47 1.11 -5.85
CA MET A 75 1.04 -0.29 -5.87
C MET A 75 0.07 -0.59 -7.02
N PRO A 76 -0.96 0.23 -7.29
CA PRO A 76 -1.76 0.11 -8.50
C PRO A 76 -0.95 0.29 -9.79
N MET A 77 0.08 1.15 -9.79
CA MET A 77 0.96 1.31 -10.96
C MET A 77 1.70 0.02 -11.29
N TYR A 78 2.18 -0.67 -10.26
CA TYR A 78 2.82 -1.97 -10.42
C TYR A 78 1.82 -3.02 -10.86
N ALA A 79 0.65 -3.04 -10.22
CA ALA A 79 -0.39 -4.02 -10.53
C ALA A 79 -0.86 -3.96 -12.00
N ARG A 80 -0.81 -2.77 -12.60
CA ARG A 80 -1.09 -2.51 -14.03
C ARG A 80 0.11 -2.66 -14.96
N GLY A 81 1.28 -3.02 -14.42
CA GLY A 81 2.50 -3.25 -15.20
C GLY A 81 3.21 -1.99 -15.69
N TYR A 82 2.95 -0.83 -15.08
CA TYR A 82 3.58 0.44 -15.48
C TYR A 82 4.96 0.63 -14.89
N VAL A 83 5.16 0.18 -13.64
CA VAL A 83 6.44 0.26 -12.94
C VAL A 83 7.03 -1.12 -12.69
N THR A 84 8.35 -1.19 -12.56
CA THR A 84 9.07 -2.43 -12.27
C THR A 84 8.85 -2.91 -10.83
N TYR A 85 9.19 -4.18 -10.60
CA TYR A 85 9.19 -4.73 -9.24
C TYR A 85 10.25 -4.04 -8.35
N GLY A 86 11.43 -3.69 -8.88
CA GLY A 86 12.42 -2.90 -8.15
C GLY A 86 11.91 -1.51 -7.73
N THR A 87 11.01 -0.90 -8.51
CA THR A 87 10.35 0.36 -8.11
C THR A 87 9.44 0.18 -6.91
N VAL A 88 8.68 -0.91 -6.85
CA VAL A 88 7.87 -1.26 -5.67
C VAL A 88 8.77 -1.43 -4.45
N ILE A 89 9.84 -2.22 -4.57
CA ILE A 89 10.79 -2.45 -3.47
C ILE A 89 11.44 -1.14 -3.01
N ALA A 90 11.85 -0.26 -3.93
CA ALA A 90 12.42 1.03 -3.59
C ALA A 90 11.43 1.91 -2.80
N THR A 91 10.16 1.89 -3.21
CA THR A 91 9.07 2.61 -2.56
C THR A 91 8.83 2.07 -1.15
N LEU A 92 8.70 0.74 -1.01
CA LEU A 92 8.43 0.07 0.26
C LEU A 92 9.56 0.25 1.28
N ILE A 93 10.82 0.15 0.86
CA ILE A 93 11.95 0.39 1.76
C ILE A 93 12.03 1.85 2.22
N SER A 94 11.61 2.78 1.37
CA SER A 94 11.72 4.22 1.67
C SER A 94 10.56 4.75 2.52
N THR A 95 9.49 3.98 2.71
CA THR A 95 8.29 4.44 3.42
C THR A 95 8.39 4.28 4.93
N LEU A 96 8.05 5.34 5.64
CA LEU A 96 7.87 5.33 7.10
C LEU A 96 6.40 5.39 7.53
N GLY A 97 5.48 5.50 6.56
CA GLY A 97 4.05 5.56 6.83
C GLY A 97 3.68 6.69 7.79
N ASP A 98 2.63 6.47 8.57
CA ASP A 98 2.19 7.41 9.60
C ASP A 98 3.15 7.47 10.80
N ALA A 99 4.00 6.46 10.96
CA ALA A 99 5.01 6.39 11.99
C ALA A 99 6.06 7.51 11.84
N ALA A 100 6.26 8.01 10.61
CA ALA A 100 7.06 9.21 10.35
C ALA A 100 6.59 10.42 11.18
N PHE A 101 5.27 10.63 11.33
CA PHE A 101 4.73 11.74 12.10
C PHE A 101 5.06 11.62 13.59
N VAL A 102 5.04 10.41 14.16
CA VAL A 102 5.39 10.17 15.56
C VAL A 102 6.86 10.54 15.82
N LEU A 103 7.77 10.09 14.95
CA LEU A 103 9.20 10.37 15.09
C LEU A 103 9.51 11.86 14.87
N ILE A 104 8.83 12.51 13.91
CA ILE A 104 8.93 13.96 13.70
C ILE A 104 8.37 14.71 14.92
N GLY A 105 7.26 14.27 15.50
CA GLY A 105 6.68 14.84 16.71
C GLY A 105 7.64 14.82 17.89
N ALA A 106 8.30 13.69 18.11
CA ALA A 106 9.34 13.56 19.12
C ALA A 106 10.51 14.54 18.88
N ALA A 107 10.89 14.78 17.62
CA ALA A 107 11.93 15.75 17.27
C ALA A 107 11.51 17.22 17.42
N VAL A 108 10.22 17.52 17.33
CA VAL A 108 9.69 18.86 17.63
C VAL A 108 9.73 19.14 19.13
N THR A 109 9.44 18.13 19.96
CA THR A 109 9.46 18.27 21.42
C THR A 109 10.88 18.22 21.99
N GLU A 110 11.75 17.38 21.44
CA GLU A 110 13.11 17.16 21.91
C GLU A 110 14.11 17.18 20.75
N SER A 111 15.08 18.10 20.81
CA SER A 111 16.05 18.30 19.72
C SER A 111 16.99 17.13 19.49
N SER A 112 17.13 16.21 20.46
CA SER A 112 17.90 14.97 20.34
C SER A 112 17.39 14.10 19.18
N PHE A 113 16.08 14.07 18.94
CA PHE A 113 15.47 13.21 17.91
C PHE A 113 15.57 13.77 16.48
N ILE A 114 15.99 15.02 16.28
CA ILE A 114 16.13 15.63 14.94
C ILE A 114 17.10 14.83 14.06
N LEU A 115 18.24 14.44 14.62
CA LEU A 115 19.27 13.71 13.89
C LEU A 115 18.83 12.27 13.55
N PRO A 116 18.25 11.49 14.49
CA PRO A 116 17.60 10.22 14.18
C PRO A 116 16.56 10.31 13.06
N VAL A 117 15.64 11.29 13.10
CA VAL A 117 14.61 11.46 12.06
C VAL A 117 15.26 11.56 10.69
N ILE A 118 16.22 12.49 10.54
CA ILE A 118 16.88 12.74 9.26
C ILE A 118 17.67 11.50 8.83
N ALA A 119 18.37 10.86 9.76
CA ALA A 119 19.17 9.69 9.48
C ALA A 119 18.32 8.53 8.97
N VAL A 120 17.21 8.19 9.65
CA VAL A 120 16.32 7.10 9.20
C VAL A 120 15.76 7.39 7.81
N HIS A 121 15.23 8.59 7.55
CA HIS A 121 14.66 8.93 6.25
C HIS A 121 15.70 8.87 5.12
N LEU A 122 16.90 9.41 5.35
CA LEU A 122 17.96 9.38 4.34
C LEU A 122 18.49 7.97 4.11
N ILE A 123 18.71 7.19 5.18
CA ILE A 123 19.17 5.81 5.05
C ILE A 123 18.13 4.98 4.28
N SER A 124 16.86 5.05 4.67
CA SER A 124 15.76 4.36 3.97
C SER A 124 15.68 4.78 2.49
N LEU A 125 15.80 6.07 2.18
CA LEU A 125 15.81 6.55 0.78
C LEU A 125 16.98 5.97 -0.02
N PHE A 126 18.21 6.06 0.50
CA PHE A 126 19.39 5.58 -0.22
C PHE A 126 19.38 4.06 -0.38
N VAL A 127 19.00 3.33 0.68
CA VAL A 127 18.87 1.87 0.64
C VAL A 127 17.76 1.47 -0.33
N GLY A 128 16.62 2.16 -0.31
CA GLY A 128 15.50 1.89 -1.22
C GLY A 128 15.88 2.08 -2.68
N VAL A 129 16.51 3.22 -3.02
CA VAL A 129 17.00 3.46 -4.39
C VAL A 129 18.01 2.38 -4.80
N PHE A 130 19.03 2.14 -3.97
CA PHE A 130 20.08 1.16 -4.27
C PHE A 130 19.52 -0.25 -4.45
N TRP A 131 18.68 -0.69 -3.52
CA TRP A 131 18.11 -2.04 -3.52
C TRP A 131 17.08 -2.23 -4.63
N GLY A 132 16.28 -1.20 -4.94
CA GLY A 132 15.37 -1.24 -6.09
C GLY A 132 16.10 -1.42 -7.42
N TYR A 133 17.21 -0.70 -7.63
CA TYR A 133 18.05 -0.92 -8.80
C TYR A 133 18.69 -2.31 -8.82
N LEU A 134 19.12 -2.81 -7.65
CA LEU A 134 19.68 -4.15 -7.54
C LEU A 134 18.66 -5.22 -7.93
N VAL A 135 17.42 -5.11 -7.44
CA VAL A 135 16.30 -6.01 -7.76
C VAL A 135 16.04 -6.04 -9.27
N ASP A 136 15.95 -4.87 -9.91
CA ASP A 136 15.74 -4.79 -11.36
C ASP A 136 16.94 -5.33 -12.15
N MET A 137 18.18 -5.02 -11.74
CA MET A 137 19.40 -5.49 -12.40
C MET A 137 19.58 -7.02 -12.30
N LEU A 138 19.19 -7.60 -11.16
CA LEU A 138 19.20 -9.05 -10.93
C LEU A 138 18.00 -9.75 -11.58
N LYS A 139 17.10 -9.01 -12.24
CA LYS A 139 15.86 -9.51 -12.84
C LYS A 139 15.02 -10.30 -11.82
N ILE A 140 15.02 -9.86 -10.57
CA ILE A 140 14.20 -10.45 -9.51
C ILE A 140 12.74 -10.05 -9.77
N THR A 141 11.85 -11.04 -9.75
CA THR A 141 10.41 -10.83 -9.93
C THR A 141 9.64 -11.73 -8.98
N PRO A 142 8.34 -11.48 -8.71
CA PRO A 142 7.54 -12.38 -7.89
C PRO A 142 7.46 -13.82 -8.40
N ARG A 143 7.57 -14.03 -9.72
CA ARG A 143 7.59 -15.35 -10.34
C ARG A 143 8.96 -16.01 -10.27
N ASN A 144 10.01 -15.20 -10.25
CA ASN A 144 11.39 -15.65 -10.12
C ASN A 144 12.11 -14.85 -9.03
N PRO A 145 11.86 -15.18 -7.76
CA PRO A 145 12.30 -14.38 -6.61
C PRO A 145 13.83 -14.37 -6.44
N LEU A 146 14.53 -15.37 -6.99
CA LEU A 146 15.99 -15.42 -6.97
C LEU A 146 16.62 -14.77 -8.22
N GLY A 147 15.81 -14.27 -9.14
CA GLY A 147 16.26 -13.63 -10.37
C GLY A 147 17.24 -14.51 -11.16
N LYS A 148 18.36 -13.93 -11.58
CA LYS A 148 19.45 -14.61 -12.31
C LYS A 148 20.07 -15.81 -11.59
N PHE A 149 19.92 -15.94 -10.28
CA PHE A 149 20.47 -17.07 -9.51
C PHE A 149 19.54 -18.29 -9.50
N SER A 150 18.36 -18.18 -10.11
CA SER A 150 17.41 -19.29 -10.22
C SER A 150 17.90 -20.34 -11.23
N PRO A 151 17.88 -21.65 -10.88
CA PRO A 151 18.25 -22.74 -11.78
C PRO A 151 17.38 -22.80 -13.06
N ASN A 152 16.17 -22.22 -13.00
CA ASN A 152 15.20 -22.18 -14.09
C ASN A 152 15.19 -20.83 -14.82
N PHE A 153 16.25 -20.01 -14.71
CA PHE A 153 16.35 -18.74 -15.43
C PHE A 153 16.41 -19.00 -16.95
N ARG A 154 15.25 -18.99 -17.59
CA ARG A 154 15.10 -18.93 -19.04
C ARG A 154 14.98 -17.46 -19.41
N ASP A 155 15.85 -16.96 -20.28
CA ASP A 155 15.68 -15.63 -20.85
C ASP A 155 14.27 -15.54 -21.46
N GLU A 156 13.56 -14.46 -21.16
CA GLU A 156 12.14 -14.22 -21.51
C GLU A 156 11.83 -14.41 -23.00
N LEU A 157 12.86 -14.38 -23.87
CA LEU A 157 12.75 -14.57 -25.32
C LEU A 157 12.13 -15.92 -25.75
N GLU A 158 12.29 -17.00 -24.98
CA GLU A 158 11.70 -18.31 -25.34
C GLU A 158 10.24 -18.45 -24.87
N LEU A 159 9.80 -17.67 -23.88
CA LEU A 159 8.46 -17.78 -23.32
C LEU A 159 7.41 -17.04 -24.18
N GLU A 160 7.82 -15.97 -24.86
CA GLU A 160 6.95 -15.17 -25.74
C GLU A 160 6.45 -15.99 -26.95
N VAL A 161 7.28 -16.89 -27.48
CA VAL A 161 6.93 -17.82 -28.57
C VAL A 161 5.94 -18.91 -28.13
N LEU A 162 6.05 -19.40 -26.88
CA LEU A 162 5.14 -20.42 -26.34
C LEU A 162 3.77 -19.84 -25.94
N ILE A 163 3.73 -18.55 -25.57
CA ILE A 163 2.49 -17.85 -25.19
C ILE A 163 1.66 -17.50 -26.43
N ASP A 164 2.29 -17.11 -27.55
CA ASP A 164 1.57 -16.75 -28.78
C ASP A 164 0.77 -17.94 -29.35
N GLY A 165 1.34 -19.15 -29.33
CA GLY A 165 0.65 -20.38 -29.74
C GLY A 165 -0.53 -20.78 -28.85
N LYS A 166 -0.54 -20.36 -27.57
CA LYS A 166 -1.67 -20.58 -26.64
C LYS A 166 -2.72 -19.47 -26.71
N LYS A 167 -2.31 -18.24 -27.06
CA LYS A 167 -3.19 -17.06 -27.21
C LYS A 167 -4.17 -17.20 -28.38
N GLN A 168 -3.81 -18.03 -29.37
CA GLN A 168 -4.66 -18.29 -30.55
C GLN A 168 -5.79 -19.30 -30.24
N ILE A 169 -5.56 -20.28 -29.34
CA ILE A 169 -6.56 -21.27 -28.93
C ILE A 169 -7.55 -20.68 -27.90
N SER A 170 -7.09 -19.77 -27.04
CA SER A 170 -7.98 -19.10 -26.10
C SER A 170 -8.88 -18.07 -26.77
N ARG A 171 -8.47 -17.42 -27.87
CA ARG A 171 -9.33 -16.44 -28.57
C ARG A 171 -10.64 -17.02 -29.11
N GLU A 172 -10.69 -18.31 -29.47
CA GLU A 172 -11.92 -18.97 -29.96
C GLU A 172 -12.89 -19.38 -28.83
N VAL A 173 -12.46 -19.38 -27.56
CA VAL A 173 -13.28 -19.81 -26.41
C VAL A 173 -13.87 -18.62 -25.63
N PHE A 174 -13.36 -17.40 -25.85
CA PHE A 174 -13.75 -16.20 -25.09
C PHE A 174 -14.85 -15.34 -25.74
N GLU A 175 -15.46 -15.79 -26.84
CA GLU A 175 -16.66 -15.15 -27.42
C GLU A 175 -17.97 -15.45 -26.65
N ASP A 176 -17.92 -16.30 -25.61
CA ASP A 176 -19.10 -16.71 -24.82
C ASP A 176 -19.11 -16.18 -23.38
N LEU A 177 -18.47 -15.04 -23.12
CA LEU A 177 -18.67 -14.32 -21.85
C LEU A 177 -19.99 -13.56 -21.92
N GLY A 178 -21.01 -14.13 -21.28
CA GLY A 178 -22.37 -13.62 -21.22
C GLY A 178 -22.42 -12.11 -20.90
N ARG A 179 -22.97 -11.35 -21.85
CA ARG A 179 -23.32 -9.93 -21.70
C ARG A 179 -24.13 -9.74 -20.42
N GLU A 180 -23.83 -8.67 -19.67
CA GLU A 180 -24.61 -8.32 -18.49
C GLU A 180 -26.09 -8.14 -18.88
N GLU A 181 -27.00 -8.77 -18.13
CA GLU A 181 -28.43 -8.54 -18.32
C GLU A 181 -28.75 -7.09 -17.91
N GLU A 182 -29.11 -6.26 -18.89
CA GLU A 182 -29.31 -4.80 -18.77
C GLU A 182 -30.39 -4.36 -17.76
N ASN A 183 -31.12 -5.30 -17.13
CA ASN A 183 -32.31 -5.01 -16.31
C ASN A 183 -32.27 -5.58 -14.87
N GLY A 184 -31.12 -6.07 -14.38
CA GLY A 184 -31.00 -6.56 -13.01
C GLY A 184 -30.86 -5.45 -11.96
N TRP A 185 -31.31 -5.68 -10.73
CA TRP A 185 -31.05 -4.79 -9.57
C TRP A 185 -29.56 -4.49 -9.39
N ARG A 186 -28.72 -5.49 -9.72
CA ARG A 186 -27.27 -5.42 -9.77
C ARG A 186 -26.75 -4.39 -10.79
N TYR A 187 -27.33 -4.37 -11.99
CA TYR A 187 -26.99 -3.40 -13.04
C TYR A 187 -27.28 -1.98 -12.55
N ILE A 188 -28.45 -1.75 -11.95
CA ILE A 188 -28.84 -0.43 -11.42
C ILE A 188 -27.87 0.04 -10.32
N LEU A 189 -27.48 -0.84 -9.40
CA LEU A 189 -26.53 -0.52 -8.33
C LEU A 189 -25.14 -0.15 -8.88
N LEU A 190 -24.62 -0.90 -9.86
CA LEU A 190 -23.33 -0.58 -10.48
C LEU A 190 -23.41 0.69 -11.34
N HIS A 191 -24.48 0.86 -12.13
CA HIS A 191 -24.61 1.92 -13.14
C HIS A 191 -25.17 3.24 -12.61
N LYS A 192 -25.77 3.27 -11.43
CA LYS A 192 -26.21 4.51 -10.75
C LYS A 192 -25.48 4.73 -9.42
N GLY A 193 -25.11 3.66 -8.71
CA GLY A 193 -24.40 3.75 -7.43
C GLY A 193 -22.97 4.28 -7.56
N TYR A 194 -22.28 4.02 -8.68
CA TYR A 194 -20.92 4.55 -8.90
C TYR A 194 -20.86 6.09 -8.84
N THR A 195 -21.93 6.79 -9.24
CA THR A 195 -21.98 8.26 -9.19
C THR A 195 -21.98 8.77 -7.75
N ILE A 196 -22.81 8.18 -6.88
CA ILE A 196 -22.85 8.52 -5.45
C ILE A 196 -21.50 8.18 -4.81
N TRP A 197 -20.95 7.02 -5.14
CA TRP A 197 -19.63 6.61 -4.67
C TRP A 197 -18.55 7.62 -5.07
N TRP A 198 -18.48 8.06 -6.33
CA TRP A 198 -17.51 9.07 -6.76
C TRP A 198 -17.66 10.41 -6.06
N ILE A 199 -18.89 10.84 -5.74
CA ILE A 199 -19.12 12.07 -4.96
C ILE A 199 -18.50 11.93 -3.56
N ILE A 200 -18.78 10.82 -2.87
CA ILE A 200 -18.23 10.54 -1.54
C ILE A 200 -16.70 10.37 -1.60
N THR A 201 -16.17 9.66 -2.59
CA THR A 201 -14.73 9.49 -2.80
C THR A 201 -14.03 10.81 -3.08
N THR A 202 -14.65 11.72 -3.83
CA THR A 202 -14.09 13.06 -4.09
C THR A 202 -14.04 13.89 -2.81
N LEU A 203 -15.11 13.90 -2.01
CA LEU A 203 -15.12 14.55 -0.70
C LEU A 203 -14.08 13.92 0.23
N GLY A 204 -14.03 12.58 0.27
CA GLY A 204 -13.05 11.83 1.05
C GLY A 204 -11.61 12.17 0.65
N LEU A 205 -11.31 12.29 -0.64
CA LEU A 205 -9.97 12.68 -1.12
C LEU A 205 -9.58 14.08 -0.64
N ILE A 206 -10.51 15.05 -0.67
CA ILE A 206 -10.27 16.40 -0.15
C ILE A 206 -9.90 16.32 1.33
N PHE A 207 -10.69 15.61 2.14
CA PHE A 207 -10.39 15.48 3.57
C PHE A 207 -9.15 14.65 3.84
N ALA A 208 -8.84 13.62 3.06
CA ALA A 208 -7.62 12.85 3.19
C ALA A 208 -6.37 13.70 2.95
N ILE A 209 -6.40 14.57 1.93
CA ILE A 209 -5.32 15.54 1.69
C ILE A 209 -5.23 16.55 2.85
N MET A 210 -6.37 17.02 3.38
CA MET A 210 -6.39 17.91 4.54
C MET A 210 -5.85 17.22 5.80
N LEU A 211 -6.15 15.94 6.03
CA LEU A 211 -5.63 15.14 7.14
C LEU A 211 -4.10 15.02 7.05
N LEU A 212 -3.56 14.75 5.85
CA LEU A 212 -2.10 14.75 5.64
C LEU A 212 -1.48 16.11 5.97
N PHE A 213 -2.14 17.20 5.58
CA PHE A 213 -1.66 18.55 5.87
C PHE A 213 -1.72 18.90 7.37
N TRP A 214 -2.80 18.55 8.06
CA TRP A 214 -2.93 18.77 9.50
C TRP A 214 -1.95 17.90 10.30
N SER A 215 -1.81 16.62 9.94
CA SER A 215 -0.81 15.71 10.53
C SER A 215 0.62 16.20 10.31
N ALA A 216 0.89 16.85 9.18
CA ALA A 216 2.19 17.48 8.91
C ALA A 216 2.43 18.77 9.72
N GLN A 217 1.38 19.46 10.17
CA GLN A 217 1.49 20.68 10.98
C GLN A 217 1.56 20.39 12.47
N ASP A 218 0.82 19.39 12.93
CA ASP A 218 0.79 18.95 14.33
C ASP A 218 0.91 17.43 14.39
N ALA A 219 2.06 16.97 14.89
CA ALA A 219 2.34 15.54 15.03
C ALA A 219 1.44 14.84 16.06
N ASN A 220 0.76 15.59 16.94
CA ASN A 220 -0.20 15.04 17.89
C ASN A 220 -1.63 15.05 17.35
N PHE A 221 -1.84 15.54 16.12
CA PHE A 221 -3.16 15.52 15.51
C PHE A 221 -3.59 14.06 15.27
N VAL A 222 -4.62 13.65 15.99
CA VAL A 222 -5.27 12.35 15.79
C VAL A 222 -6.73 12.61 15.46
N LEU A 223 -7.23 11.93 14.43
CA LEU A 223 -8.64 11.98 14.10
C LEU A 223 -9.44 11.18 15.14
N GLU A 224 -9.90 11.88 16.19
CA GLU A 224 -10.77 11.30 17.21
C GLU A 224 -12.08 10.78 16.61
N ILE A 225 -12.65 9.75 17.23
CA ILE A 225 -13.95 9.21 16.86
C ILE A 225 -15.03 10.10 17.47
N ASP A 226 -15.76 10.79 16.60
CA ASP A 226 -16.99 11.49 16.95
C ASP A 226 -18.10 11.00 16.02
N TYR A 227 -19.31 10.85 16.54
CA TYR A 227 -20.48 10.43 15.78
C TYR A 227 -21.38 11.60 15.38
N ASN A 228 -21.13 12.80 15.90
CA ASN A 228 -21.89 13.99 15.56
C ASN A 228 -21.48 14.54 14.17
N PRO A 229 -22.34 14.47 13.14
CA PRO A 229 -21.97 14.90 11.78
C PRO A 229 -21.77 16.41 11.64
N LEU A 230 -22.10 17.20 12.67
CA LEU A 230 -21.91 18.66 12.69
C LEU A 230 -20.50 19.06 13.15
N THR A 231 -19.75 18.14 13.77
CA THR A 231 -18.35 18.38 14.13
C THR A 231 -17.44 17.96 12.98
N LEU A 232 -16.24 18.54 12.92
CA LEU A 232 -15.27 18.21 11.88
C LEU A 232 -14.87 16.71 11.94
N HIS A 233 -14.57 16.21 13.14
CA HIS A 233 -14.20 14.81 13.37
C HIS A 233 -15.33 13.85 12.98
N GLY A 234 -16.58 14.16 13.37
CA GLY A 234 -17.70 13.31 13.05
C GLY A 234 -18.08 13.34 11.58
N PHE A 235 -17.99 14.50 10.94
CA PHE A 235 -18.21 14.62 9.50
C PHE A 235 -17.22 13.76 8.70
N ILE A 236 -15.93 13.82 9.03
CA ILE A 236 -14.89 13.01 8.39
C ILE A 236 -15.12 11.51 8.67
N THR A 237 -15.48 11.15 9.90
CA THR A 237 -15.81 9.76 10.27
C THR A 237 -16.97 9.22 9.43
N TRP A 238 -18.05 9.98 9.27
CA TRP A 238 -19.18 9.59 8.43
C TRP A 238 -18.82 9.45 6.95
N ILE A 239 -17.96 10.31 6.41
CA ILE A 239 -17.45 10.14 5.03
C ILE A 239 -16.75 8.79 4.90
N GLY A 240 -15.86 8.44 5.83
CA GLY A 240 -15.16 7.16 5.83
C GLY A 240 -16.12 5.96 5.93
N LEU A 241 -17.06 6.00 6.86
CA LEU A 241 -18.04 4.92 7.06
C LEU A 241 -18.96 4.73 5.84
N ILE A 242 -19.49 5.83 5.30
CA ILE A 242 -20.36 5.78 4.11
C ILE A 242 -19.55 5.30 2.91
N GLY A 243 -18.33 5.81 2.73
CA GLY A 243 -17.43 5.44 1.65
C GLY A 243 -17.11 3.95 1.63
N THR A 244 -16.64 3.40 2.75
CA THR A 244 -16.38 1.96 2.89
C THR A 244 -17.65 1.14 2.68
N SER A 245 -18.78 1.56 3.26
CA SER A 245 -20.06 0.85 3.09
C SER A 245 -20.48 0.80 1.62
N LEU A 246 -20.36 1.91 0.89
CA LEU A 246 -20.65 1.97 -0.54
C LEU A 246 -19.67 1.10 -1.35
N SER A 247 -18.38 1.09 -1.01
CA SER A 247 -17.40 0.19 -1.64
C SER A 247 -17.78 -1.28 -1.44
N ILE A 248 -18.19 -1.69 -0.23
CA ILE A 248 -18.64 -3.06 0.04
C ILE A 248 -19.89 -3.39 -0.79
N ILE A 249 -20.86 -2.48 -0.84
CA ILE A 249 -22.10 -2.66 -1.64
C ILE A 249 -21.75 -2.82 -3.13
N LEU A 250 -20.84 -1.99 -3.65
CA LEU A 250 -20.38 -2.08 -5.04
C LEU A 250 -19.65 -3.40 -5.30
N TYR A 251 -18.78 -3.83 -4.40
CA TYR A 251 -18.04 -5.09 -4.53
C TYR A 251 -18.97 -6.31 -4.50
N ILE A 252 -19.89 -6.41 -3.53
CA ILE A 252 -20.87 -7.51 -3.45
C ILE A 252 -21.79 -7.53 -4.69
N SER A 253 -22.04 -6.35 -5.26
CA SER A 253 -22.80 -6.20 -6.50
C SER A 253 -22.03 -6.68 -7.74
N GLN A 254 -20.75 -7.04 -7.67
CA GLN A 254 -20.03 -7.57 -8.84
C GLN A 254 -20.34 -9.06 -9.06
N ARG A 255 -20.37 -9.49 -10.33
CA ARG A 255 -20.68 -10.89 -10.72
C ARG A 255 -19.49 -11.83 -10.57
N ASN A 256 -18.27 -11.33 -10.78
CA ASN A 256 -17.04 -12.09 -10.65
C ASN A 256 -16.19 -11.51 -9.51
N TRP A 257 -16.07 -12.26 -8.41
CA TRP A 257 -15.34 -11.84 -7.23
C TRP A 257 -13.83 -12.14 -7.32
N ILE A 258 -13.41 -12.91 -8.34
CA ILE A 258 -12.07 -13.55 -8.43
C ILE A 258 -11.47 -13.50 -9.86
N GLY A 259 -12.20 -13.01 -10.87
CA GLY A 259 -11.73 -13.01 -12.27
C GLY A 259 -11.08 -11.69 -12.67
N ASP A 260 -9.82 -11.74 -13.11
CA ASP A 260 -9.14 -10.65 -13.80
C ASP A 260 -9.91 -10.33 -15.11
N ASP A 261 -10.29 -9.07 -15.32
CA ASP A 261 -10.91 -8.64 -16.57
C ASP A 261 -9.91 -8.92 -17.70
N THR A 262 -10.18 -9.94 -18.52
CA THR A 262 -9.34 -10.33 -19.64
C THR A 262 -9.29 -9.21 -20.69
N GLU A 263 -8.14 -9.09 -21.38
CA GLU A 263 -7.82 -8.08 -22.41
C GLU A 263 -8.94 -7.86 -23.45
N ALA A 264 -9.84 -8.83 -23.65
CA ALA A 264 -10.97 -8.75 -24.57
C ALA A 264 -12.02 -7.68 -24.20
N SER A 265 -12.15 -7.31 -22.91
CA SER A 265 -13.06 -6.23 -22.51
C SER A 265 -12.46 -4.84 -22.66
N ILE A 266 -11.14 -4.71 -22.79
CA ILE A 266 -10.42 -3.43 -22.85
C ILE A 266 -10.65 -2.73 -24.21
N GLY A 267 -10.87 -3.49 -25.28
CA GLY A 267 -11.03 -2.98 -26.65
C GLY A 267 -12.26 -2.08 -26.86
N ASP A 268 -13.42 -2.45 -26.28
CA ASP A 268 -14.66 -1.65 -26.37
C ASP A 268 -14.76 -0.57 -25.27
N LYS A 269 -14.04 -0.74 -24.15
CA LYS A 269 -14.09 0.14 -22.96
C LYS A 269 -13.26 1.43 -23.10
N LEU A 270 -12.38 1.52 -24.09
CA LEU A 270 -11.52 2.69 -24.34
C LEU A 270 -12.25 3.88 -24.98
N TYR A 271 -13.54 3.77 -25.33
CA TYR A 271 -14.26 4.83 -26.05
C TYR A 271 -15.31 5.58 -25.20
N SER A 272 -15.58 5.16 -23.96
CA SER A 272 -16.63 5.75 -23.11
C SER A 272 -16.11 6.13 -21.72
N MET A 273 -16.06 7.44 -21.43
CA MET A 273 -15.72 7.99 -20.11
C MET A 273 -16.58 7.43 -18.98
N ARG A 274 -17.85 7.12 -19.26
CA ARG A 274 -18.78 6.54 -18.28
C ARG A 274 -18.34 5.14 -17.87
N GLU A 275 -17.94 4.33 -18.85
CA GLU A 275 -17.49 2.96 -18.62
C GLU A 275 -16.16 2.95 -17.85
N THR A 276 -15.25 3.88 -18.19
CA THR A 276 -14.00 4.09 -17.43
C THR A 276 -14.26 4.40 -15.96
N LEU A 277 -15.24 5.26 -15.65
CA LEU A 277 -15.60 5.62 -14.28
C LEU A 277 -16.24 4.46 -13.50
N ILE A 278 -17.09 3.66 -14.13
CA ILE A 278 -17.73 2.50 -13.51
C ILE A 278 -16.70 1.43 -13.20
N HIS A 279 -15.81 1.15 -14.15
CA HIS A 279 -14.75 0.16 -13.99
C HIS A 279 -13.75 0.59 -12.91
N SER A 280 -13.32 1.85 -12.93
CA SER A 280 -12.40 2.39 -11.92
C SER A 280 -13.00 2.33 -10.51
N ALA A 281 -14.29 2.66 -10.35
CA ALA A 281 -14.99 2.54 -9.07
C ALA A 281 -15.08 1.07 -8.61
N SER A 282 -15.38 0.16 -9.54
CA SER A 282 -15.51 -1.27 -9.27
C SER A 282 -14.19 -1.90 -8.84
N GLU A 283 -13.09 -1.58 -9.53
CA GLU A 283 -11.74 -2.02 -9.19
C GLU A 283 -11.31 -1.48 -7.82
N THR A 284 -11.60 -0.21 -7.54
CA THR A 284 -11.27 0.39 -6.24
C THR A 284 -12.10 -0.22 -5.11
N ALA A 285 -13.38 -0.50 -5.35
CA ALA A 285 -14.26 -1.16 -4.37
C ALA A 285 -13.75 -2.56 -3.99
N PHE A 286 -13.23 -3.33 -4.96
CA PHE A 286 -12.56 -4.61 -4.71
C PHE A 286 -11.36 -4.44 -3.78
N VAL A 287 -10.48 -3.46 -4.06
CA VAL A 287 -9.32 -3.17 -3.20
C VAL A 287 -9.77 -2.76 -1.79
N THR A 288 -10.77 -1.88 -1.68
CA THR A 288 -11.31 -1.39 -0.40
C THR A 288 -11.75 -2.53 0.50
N PHE A 289 -12.47 -3.52 -0.05
CA PHE A 289 -12.99 -4.66 0.72
C PHE A 289 -11.85 -5.48 1.35
N TRP A 290 -10.79 -5.75 0.58
CA TRP A 290 -9.64 -6.50 1.08
C TRP A 290 -8.76 -5.70 2.04
N VAL A 291 -8.58 -4.39 1.80
CA VAL A 291 -7.89 -3.48 2.73
C VAL A 291 -8.62 -3.44 4.07
N MET A 292 -9.93 -3.21 4.07
CA MET A 292 -10.75 -3.23 5.29
C MET A 292 -10.63 -4.58 6.02
N SER A 293 -10.71 -5.69 5.28
CA SER A 293 -10.57 -7.03 5.87
C SER A 293 -9.19 -7.21 6.52
N ALA A 294 -8.14 -6.68 5.90
CA ALA A 294 -6.79 -6.76 6.42
C ALA A 294 -6.60 -5.90 7.69
N TYR A 295 -7.11 -4.67 7.72
CA TYR A 295 -7.13 -3.83 8.93
C TYR A 295 -7.88 -4.51 10.08
N LEU A 296 -9.06 -5.06 9.82
CA LEU A 296 -9.81 -5.78 10.86
C LEU A 296 -9.03 -6.98 11.40
N ILE A 297 -8.44 -7.80 10.52
CA ILE A 297 -7.64 -8.96 10.95
C ILE A 297 -6.45 -8.50 11.80
N PHE A 298 -5.75 -7.43 11.37
CA PHE A 298 -4.61 -6.89 12.09
C PHE A 298 -5.02 -6.35 13.48
N GLU A 299 -6.00 -5.45 13.55
CA GLU A 299 -6.44 -4.83 14.80
C GLU A 299 -7.02 -5.85 15.78
N PHE A 300 -7.83 -6.79 15.31
CA PHE A 300 -8.31 -7.88 16.16
C PHE A 300 -7.17 -8.79 16.62
N SER A 301 -6.21 -9.12 15.74
CA SER A 301 -5.04 -9.90 16.14
C SER A 301 -4.26 -9.18 17.25
N MET A 302 -4.08 -7.86 17.14
CA MET A 302 -3.40 -7.06 18.16
C MET A 302 -4.18 -7.02 19.48
N LEU A 303 -5.51 -6.83 19.42
CA LEU A 303 -6.39 -6.85 20.59
C LEU A 303 -6.33 -8.17 21.38
N PHE A 304 -6.19 -9.30 20.68
CA PHE A 304 -6.16 -10.63 21.32
C PHE A 304 -4.77 -11.12 21.69
N SER A 305 -3.69 -10.48 21.21
CA SER A 305 -2.34 -11.02 21.36
C SER A 305 -1.61 -10.58 22.62
N ASP A 306 -2.16 -9.68 23.46
CA ASP A 306 -1.58 -9.21 24.74
C ASP A 306 -0.04 -9.01 24.66
N LEU A 307 0.46 -8.57 23.49
CA LEU A 307 1.90 -8.40 23.26
C LEU A 307 2.39 -7.24 24.13
N ASP A 308 2.96 -7.57 25.27
CA ASP A 308 3.46 -6.61 26.23
C ASP A 308 4.75 -5.96 25.70
N GLN A 309 4.84 -4.63 25.80
CA GLN A 309 6.02 -3.85 25.38
C GLN A 309 7.28 -4.24 26.18
N THR A 310 7.11 -4.98 27.29
CA THR A 310 8.17 -5.45 28.19
C THR A 310 9.05 -6.54 27.58
N GLU A 311 8.55 -7.37 26.66
CA GLU A 311 9.39 -8.37 25.96
C GLU A 311 10.36 -7.71 24.98
N LEU A 312 9.96 -6.57 24.38
CA LEU A 312 10.80 -5.78 23.49
C LEU A 312 12.00 -5.16 24.23
N ALA A 313 11.80 -4.72 25.47
CA ALA A 313 12.85 -4.12 26.31
C ALA A 313 13.96 -5.11 26.71
N SER A 314 13.63 -6.41 26.78
CA SER A 314 14.59 -7.45 27.18
C SER A 314 15.64 -7.73 26.11
N TYR A 315 15.35 -7.41 24.84
CA TYR A 315 16.22 -7.60 23.69
C TYR A 315 16.46 -6.29 22.94
N GLY A 316 16.41 -5.15 23.62
CA GLY A 316 16.41 -3.81 23.03
C GLY A 316 17.69 -3.42 22.27
N ASP A 317 18.78 -4.15 22.45
CA ASP A 317 20.06 -3.88 21.78
C ASP A 317 20.76 -5.15 21.26
N GLY A 318 21.67 -4.97 20.30
CA GLY A 318 22.41 -6.03 19.65
C GLY A 318 21.70 -6.65 18.43
N VAL A 319 22.31 -7.71 17.89
CA VAL A 319 21.83 -8.37 16.65
C VAL A 319 20.41 -8.92 16.81
N ILE A 320 20.06 -9.38 18.01
CA ILE A 320 18.72 -9.91 18.30
C ILE A 320 17.68 -8.79 18.18
N ALA A 321 17.97 -7.58 18.66
CA ALA A 321 17.11 -6.41 18.50
C ALA A 321 16.83 -6.13 17.03
N VAL A 322 17.88 -6.09 16.21
CA VAL A 322 17.79 -5.87 14.76
C VAL A 322 16.93 -6.93 14.07
N ILE A 323 17.11 -8.21 14.43
CA ILE A 323 16.32 -9.31 13.88
C ILE A 323 14.86 -9.18 14.28
N ILE A 324 14.55 -9.00 15.56
CA ILE A 324 13.18 -8.87 16.06
C ILE A 324 12.50 -7.66 15.42
N ALA A 325 13.17 -6.51 15.40
CA ALA A 325 12.65 -5.29 14.80
C ALA A 325 12.36 -5.46 13.30
N SER A 326 13.22 -6.18 12.56
CA SER A 326 12.96 -6.51 11.15
C SER A 326 11.77 -7.46 11.00
N LEU A 327 11.67 -8.49 11.85
CA LEU A 327 10.56 -9.45 11.82
C LEU A 327 9.21 -8.79 12.14
N ILE A 328 9.19 -7.82 13.06
CA ILE A 328 8.00 -7.00 13.33
C ILE A 328 7.61 -6.17 12.09
N GLY A 329 8.59 -5.72 11.31
CA GLY A 329 8.37 -5.04 10.04
C GLY A 329 7.69 -5.90 8.98
N LEU A 330 7.74 -7.23 9.09
CA LEU A 330 7.01 -8.13 8.18
C LEU A 330 5.48 -8.02 8.32
N ILE A 331 5.01 -7.48 9.45
CA ILE A 331 3.58 -7.34 9.72
C ILE A 331 3.09 -6.07 9.02
N PRO A 332 2.22 -6.18 8.01
CA PRO A 332 1.75 -5.01 7.28
C PRO A 332 0.92 -4.10 8.17
N GLY A 333 1.01 -2.80 7.92
CA GLY A 333 0.29 -1.76 8.64
C GLY A 333 1.22 -0.72 9.25
N CYS A 334 0.67 0.46 9.58
CA CYS A 334 1.43 1.48 10.33
C CYS A 334 1.69 1.09 11.79
N GLY A 335 0.78 0.31 12.41
CA GLY A 335 0.82 -0.03 13.84
C GLY A 335 2.15 -0.62 14.33
N PRO A 336 2.68 -1.69 13.72
CA PRO A 336 3.96 -2.29 14.14
C PRO A 336 5.14 -1.32 14.04
N GLN A 337 5.09 -0.39 13.08
CA GLN A 337 6.11 0.66 12.93
C GLN A 337 6.00 1.73 14.01
N ILE A 338 4.78 2.14 14.35
CA ILE A 338 4.51 3.11 15.43
C ILE A 338 5.00 2.55 16.77
N ILE A 339 4.80 1.26 17.03
CA ILE A 339 5.32 0.58 18.22
C ILE A 339 6.86 0.67 18.26
N ALA A 340 7.53 0.34 17.16
CA ALA A 340 9.00 0.39 17.09
C ALA A 340 9.54 1.82 17.29
N ILE A 341 8.94 2.82 16.62
CA ILE A 341 9.33 4.23 16.80
C ILE A 341 9.08 4.70 18.23
N THR A 342 7.93 4.37 18.81
CA THR A 342 7.62 4.73 20.19
C THR A 342 8.60 4.07 21.16
N ALA A 343 8.95 2.81 20.92
CA ALA A 343 9.97 2.12 21.71
C ALA A 343 11.33 2.81 21.60
N TYR A 344 11.74 3.26 20.41
CA TYR A 344 12.97 4.02 20.24
C TYR A 344 12.94 5.36 20.99
N THR A 345 11.85 6.12 20.89
CA THR A 345 11.71 7.41 21.60
C THR A 345 11.67 7.27 23.12
N LYS A 346 11.47 6.05 23.64
CA LYS A 346 11.52 5.70 25.05
C LYS A 346 12.82 5.00 25.45
N ASP A 347 13.84 5.02 24.59
CA ASP A 347 15.13 4.36 24.78
C ASP A 347 15.04 2.84 24.99
N ILE A 348 13.98 2.20 24.48
CA ILE A 348 13.74 0.75 24.62
C ILE A 348 14.48 -0.04 23.54
N ILE A 349 14.54 0.46 22.30
CA ILE A 349 15.26 -0.19 21.19
C ILE A 349 16.38 0.72 20.67
N SER A 350 17.45 0.12 20.15
CA SER A 350 18.58 0.87 19.59
C SER A 350 18.30 1.44 18.19
N PHE A 351 19.02 2.49 17.82
CA PHE A 351 18.90 3.11 16.49
C PHE A 351 19.08 2.13 15.32
N PRO A 352 20.05 1.19 15.34
CA PRO A 352 20.15 0.16 14.30
C PRO A 352 18.90 -0.72 14.17
N ALA A 353 18.26 -1.06 15.29
CA ALA A 353 17.01 -1.83 15.29
C ALA A 353 15.84 -1.01 14.72
N LEU A 354 15.76 0.28 15.05
CA LEU A 354 14.79 1.21 14.45
C LEU A 354 14.95 1.26 12.92
N VAL A 355 16.17 1.47 12.42
CA VAL A 355 16.43 1.54 10.96
C VAL A 355 16.06 0.22 10.28
N ALA A 356 16.38 -0.91 10.90
CA ALA A 356 16.02 -2.22 10.36
C ALA A 356 14.49 -2.40 10.28
N ASN A 357 13.75 -2.02 11.32
CA ASN A 357 12.29 -2.00 11.26
C ASN A 357 11.78 -1.06 10.15
N ALA A 358 12.32 0.15 10.05
CA ALA A 358 11.90 1.14 9.06
C ALA A 358 12.12 0.67 7.62
N ILE A 359 13.22 -0.04 7.32
CA ILE A 359 13.49 -0.59 5.99
C ILE A 359 12.60 -1.82 5.70
N SER A 360 12.32 -2.63 6.72
CA SER A 360 11.57 -3.88 6.57
C SER A 360 10.06 -3.67 6.49
N GLN A 361 9.56 -2.51 6.91
CA GLN A 361 8.15 -2.24 7.06
C GLN A 361 7.55 -1.63 5.79
N ASP A 362 6.59 -2.35 5.21
CA ASP A 362 5.90 -1.98 3.98
C ASP A 362 4.74 -0.98 4.20
N GLY A 363 4.30 -0.81 5.45
CA GLY A 363 3.19 0.05 5.86
C GLY A 363 1.85 -0.35 5.20
N ASP A 364 0.90 0.59 5.14
CA ASP A 364 -0.42 0.33 4.55
C ASP A 364 -0.39 0.15 3.03
N ALA A 365 0.72 0.55 2.39
CA ALA A 365 0.91 0.35 0.96
C ALA A 365 0.93 -1.14 0.59
N LEU A 366 1.28 -2.05 1.50
CA LEU A 366 1.23 -3.47 1.19
C LEU A 366 -0.20 -3.96 0.91
N PHE A 367 -1.24 -3.36 1.50
CA PHE A 367 -2.61 -3.89 1.39
C PHE A 367 -3.18 -3.84 -0.04
N PRO A 368 -3.09 -2.74 -0.80
CA PRO A 368 -3.46 -2.74 -2.22
C PRO A 368 -2.69 -3.77 -3.05
N LEU A 369 -1.39 -3.95 -2.78
CA LEU A 369 -0.57 -4.94 -3.47
C LEU A 369 -1.00 -6.37 -3.12
N LEU A 370 -1.29 -6.64 -1.85
CA LEU A 370 -1.79 -7.93 -1.37
C LEU A 370 -3.16 -8.27 -1.98
N ALA A 371 -4.04 -7.27 -2.11
CA ALA A 371 -5.36 -7.44 -2.71
C ALA A 371 -5.27 -7.86 -4.19
N ARG A 372 -4.33 -7.30 -4.96
CA ARG A 372 -4.23 -7.55 -6.42
C ARG A 372 -3.18 -8.59 -6.82
N HIS A 373 -2.03 -8.62 -6.15
CA HIS A 373 -0.89 -9.50 -6.46
C HIS A 373 -0.31 -10.13 -5.18
N ARG A 374 -1.04 -11.08 -4.59
CA ARG A 374 -0.65 -11.78 -3.34
C ARG A 374 0.79 -12.29 -3.33
N VAL A 375 1.21 -12.95 -4.41
CA VAL A 375 2.57 -13.51 -4.52
C VAL A 375 3.62 -12.40 -4.55
N ALA A 376 3.33 -11.29 -5.23
CA ALA A 376 4.23 -10.14 -5.26
C ALA A 376 4.34 -9.48 -3.89
N SER A 377 3.23 -9.33 -3.17
CA SER A 377 3.21 -8.79 -1.81
C SER A 377 4.02 -9.66 -0.85
N LEU A 378 3.80 -10.97 -0.81
CA LEU A 378 4.55 -11.87 0.08
C LEU A 378 6.06 -11.86 -0.19
N TRP A 379 6.45 -11.86 -1.47
CA TRP A 379 7.86 -11.75 -1.82
C TRP A 379 8.40 -10.36 -1.51
N ALA A 380 7.63 -9.28 -1.68
CA ALA A 380 8.10 -7.93 -1.41
C ALA A 380 8.59 -7.80 0.02
N THR A 381 7.79 -8.23 0.99
CA THR A 381 8.13 -8.18 2.42
C THR A 381 9.40 -8.97 2.76
N ILE A 382 9.64 -10.11 2.09
CA ILE A 382 10.91 -10.85 2.23
C ILE A 382 12.08 -10.05 1.63
N HIS A 383 11.90 -9.46 0.45
CA HIS A 383 12.94 -8.71 -0.25
C HIS A 383 13.29 -7.38 0.41
N THR A 384 12.39 -6.78 1.20
CA THR A 384 12.64 -5.59 2.04
C THR A 384 13.30 -5.95 3.36
N THR A 385 13.03 -7.14 3.91
CA THR A 385 13.68 -7.64 5.15
C THR A 385 15.18 -7.92 4.97
N ILE A 386 15.61 -8.38 3.80
CA ILE A 386 17.02 -8.68 3.54
C ILE A 386 17.92 -7.44 3.72
N PRO A 387 17.68 -6.30 3.02
CA PRO A 387 18.47 -5.10 3.23
C PRO A 387 18.26 -4.50 4.62
N ALA A 388 17.10 -4.67 5.25
CA ALA A 388 16.87 -4.25 6.64
C ALA A 388 17.87 -4.89 7.60
N LEU A 389 18.03 -6.22 7.53
CA LEU A 389 18.97 -6.96 8.38
C LEU A 389 20.42 -6.56 8.07
N ILE A 390 20.78 -6.42 6.79
CA ILE A 390 22.15 -6.04 6.37
C ILE A 390 22.50 -4.66 6.91
N VAL A 391 21.61 -3.68 6.72
CA VAL A 391 21.84 -2.29 7.13
C VAL A 391 21.78 -2.16 8.64
N GLY A 392 20.81 -2.78 9.31
CA GLY A 392 20.71 -2.78 10.77
C GLY A 392 21.93 -3.39 11.44
N VAL A 393 22.35 -4.59 11.02
CA VAL A 393 23.58 -5.21 11.56
C VAL A 393 24.81 -4.38 11.21
N GLY A 394 24.87 -3.82 9.99
CA GLY A 394 25.96 -2.93 9.58
C GLY A 394 26.10 -1.70 10.48
N LEU A 395 25.01 -0.98 10.72
CA LEU A 395 24.99 0.19 11.62
C LEU A 395 25.42 -0.17 13.04
N MET A 396 24.95 -1.31 13.54
CA MET A 396 25.35 -1.83 14.85
C MET A 396 26.86 -2.15 14.91
N LEU A 397 27.42 -2.78 13.88
CA LEU A 397 28.86 -3.12 13.82
C LEU A 397 29.77 -1.89 13.70
N PHE A 398 29.27 -0.79 13.15
CA PHE A 398 29.98 0.48 13.06
C PHE A 398 29.69 1.41 14.25
N ASP A 399 29.01 0.92 15.29
CA ASP A 399 28.61 1.69 16.48
C ASP A 399 27.88 3.00 16.13
N VAL A 400 27.05 2.98 15.08
CA VAL A 400 26.24 4.13 14.68
C VAL A 400 24.99 4.19 15.57
N SER A 401 24.98 5.14 16.49
CA SER A 401 23.86 5.44 17.37
C SER A 401 23.58 6.93 17.42
N PHE A 402 22.33 7.28 17.74
CA PHE A 402 21.85 8.64 17.88
C PHE A 402 20.92 8.75 19.08
#